data_AF-A0A4R0X322-F1
#
_entry.id   AF-A0A4R0X322-F1
#
_cell.length_a   1.000
_cell.length_b   1.000
_cell.length_c   1.000
_cell.angle_alpha   90.00
_cell.angle_beta   90.00
_cell.angle_gamma   90.00
#
_symmetry.space_group_name_H-M   'P 1'
#
loop_
_entity.id
_entity.type
_entity.pdbx_description
1 polymer ?
#
loop_
_entity_poly.entity_id
_entity_poly.type
_entity_poly.pdbx_seq_one_letter_code
_entity_poly.pdbx_strand_id
1 'polypeptide(L)'
;MEKYTPGCAPAPGSWLELDEQERISLVETYHRVARIKLPNVTAHAAFHVIVENQIALNLEPVVRAMHRLRNQGLSRHDAIHAISSVVAEHLFDILKTDRNENPEASQASYYAAVERLTAAHWHKGEH
;
A
#
# COMPACT_ATOMS: atom_id res chain seq x y z
N MET A 1 -13.29 12.95 6.66
CA MET A 1 -13.33 11.67 7.42
C MET A 1 -12.49 11.84 8.69
N GLU A 2 -12.89 11.27 9.84
CA GLU A 2 -12.21 11.52 11.13
C GLU A 2 -11.43 10.33 11.71
N LYS A 3 -11.68 9.11 11.23
CA LYS A 3 -11.01 7.90 11.71
C LYS A 3 -10.68 6.96 10.56
N TYR A 4 -9.45 6.45 10.56
CA TYR A 4 -9.02 5.38 9.69
C TYR A 4 -9.03 4.03 10.41
N THR A 5 -9.37 2.96 9.70
CA THR A 5 -9.26 1.58 10.17
C THR A 5 -8.87 0.71 8.98
N PRO A 6 -7.66 0.13 8.91
CA PRO A 6 -7.18 -0.57 7.73
C PRO A 6 -8.01 -1.82 7.36
N GLY A 7 -8.76 -2.36 8.33
CA GLY A 7 -9.70 -3.45 8.13
C GLY A 7 -10.91 -3.09 7.25
N CYS A 8 -11.24 -1.80 7.13
CA CYS A 8 -12.40 -1.29 6.39
C CYS A 8 -11.92 -0.30 5.32
N ALA A 9 -12.30 -0.52 4.06
CA ALA A 9 -11.94 0.42 3.01
C ALA A 9 -12.56 1.81 3.29
N PRO A 10 -11.78 2.90 3.23
CA PRO A 10 -12.34 4.23 3.32
C PRO A 10 -13.19 4.52 2.07
N ALA A 11 -14.22 5.36 2.22
CA ALA A 11 -14.99 5.82 1.07
C ALA A 11 -14.08 6.66 0.14
N PRO A 12 -13.94 6.33 -1.16
CA PRO A 12 -12.96 6.96 -2.03
C PRO A 12 -13.06 8.49 -2.08
N GLY A 13 -14.27 9.04 -2.20
CA GLY A 13 -14.49 10.50 -2.21
C GLY A 13 -14.00 11.16 -0.93
N SER A 14 -14.47 10.69 0.23
CA SER A 14 -14.06 11.25 1.53
C SER A 14 -12.58 11.03 1.87
N TRP A 15 -11.94 10.01 1.29
CA TRP A 15 -10.50 9.79 1.42
C TRP A 15 -9.71 10.80 0.59
N LEU A 16 -10.11 10.97 -0.68
CA LEU A 16 -9.43 11.84 -1.63
C LEU A 16 -9.64 13.34 -1.38
N GLU A 17 -10.66 13.71 -0.59
CA GLU A 17 -10.87 15.09 -0.11
C GLU A 17 -9.86 15.54 0.95
N LEU A 18 -9.29 14.60 1.72
CA LEU A 18 -8.29 14.92 2.74
C LEU A 18 -6.97 15.34 2.10
N ASP A 19 -6.19 16.18 2.78
CA ASP A 19 -4.80 16.41 2.39
C ASP A 19 -3.92 15.18 2.70
N GLU A 20 -2.72 15.14 2.12
CA GLU A 20 -1.78 14.02 2.30
C GLU A 20 -1.39 13.84 3.78
N GLN A 21 -1.13 14.93 4.50
CA GLN A 21 -0.69 14.90 5.88
C GLN A 21 -1.82 14.45 6.82
N GLU A 22 -3.07 14.81 6.54
CA GLU A 22 -4.26 14.34 7.21
C GLU A 22 -4.41 12.82 7.05
N ARG A 23 -4.28 12.31 5.82
CA ARG A 23 -4.31 10.85 5.56
C ARG A 23 -3.21 10.13 6.35
N ILE A 24 -1.97 10.64 6.32
CA ILE A 24 -0.85 10.07 7.07
C ILE A 24 -1.16 10.09 8.57
N SER A 25 -1.62 11.22 9.10
CA SER A 25 -1.91 11.39 10.53
C SER A 25 -3.01 10.44 11.02
N LEU A 26 -4.02 10.17 10.19
CA LEU A 26 -5.06 9.17 10.50
C LEU A 26 -4.49 7.75 10.60
N VAL A 27 -3.59 7.37 9.68
CA VAL A 27 -2.93 6.05 9.74
C VAL A 27 -1.99 5.96 10.94
N GLU A 28 -1.21 7.01 11.24
CA GLU A 28 -0.36 7.04 12.43
C GLU A 28 -1.19 6.89 13.71
N THR A 29 -2.31 7.63 13.79
CA THR A 29 -3.21 7.60 14.96
C THR A 29 -3.74 6.20 15.20
N TYR A 30 -4.16 5.49 14.14
CA TYR A 30 -4.58 4.09 14.26
C TYR A 30 -3.49 3.21 14.89
N HIS A 31 -2.26 3.27 14.39
CA HIS A 31 -1.16 2.43 14.90
C HIS A 31 -0.75 2.79 16.34
N ARG A 32 -0.75 4.09 16.68
CA ARG A 32 -0.49 4.58 18.04
C ARG A 32 -1.55 4.09 19.03
N VAL A 33 -2.83 4.21 18.67
CA VAL A 33 -3.97 3.74 19.50
C VAL A 33 -3.95 2.22 19.64
N ALA A 34 -3.61 1.49 18.58
CA ALA A 34 -3.43 0.04 18.60
C ALA A 34 -2.17 -0.43 19.33
N ARG A 35 -1.30 0.51 19.77
CA ARG A 35 -0.03 0.25 20.47
C ARG A 35 0.92 -0.67 19.70
N ILE A 36 0.88 -0.59 18.36
CA ILE A 36 1.78 -1.35 17.49
C ILE A 36 3.13 -0.63 17.45
N LYS A 37 4.21 -1.33 17.84
CA LYS A 37 5.56 -0.77 17.81
C LYS A 37 6.11 -0.83 16.37
N LEU A 38 6.47 0.32 15.83
CA LEU A 38 7.03 0.46 14.48
C LEU A 38 8.33 1.25 14.53
N PRO A 39 9.35 0.90 13.73
CA PRO A 39 10.64 1.60 13.72
C PRO A 39 10.54 3.03 13.17
N ASN A 40 9.67 3.28 12.18
CA ASN A 40 9.34 4.63 11.69
C ASN A 40 7.84 4.69 11.34
N VAL A 41 7.04 5.27 12.24
CA VAL A 41 5.58 5.30 12.11
C VAL A 41 5.11 6.15 10.92
N THR A 42 5.81 7.25 10.63
CA THR A 42 5.46 8.16 9.54
C THR A 42 5.73 7.53 8.18
N ALA A 43 6.90 6.90 8.00
CA ALA A 43 7.19 6.16 6.78
C ALA A 43 6.20 5.00 6.57
N HIS A 44 5.90 4.24 7.63
CA HIS A 44 4.90 3.18 7.58
C HIS A 44 3.51 3.71 7.18
N ALA A 45 3.08 4.81 7.78
CA ALA A 45 1.81 5.46 7.44
C ALA A 45 1.77 5.94 5.99
N ALA A 46 2.86 6.53 5.49
CA ALA A 46 2.95 6.95 4.10
C ALA A 46 2.76 5.78 3.12
N PHE A 47 3.34 4.61 3.39
CA PHE A 47 3.14 3.43 2.55
C PHE A 47 1.69 2.91 2.53
N HIS A 48 0.96 3.00 3.66
CA HIS A 48 -0.48 2.74 3.64
C HIS A 48 -1.21 3.74 2.76
N VAL A 49 -0.90 5.03 2.93
CA VAL A 49 -1.56 6.11 2.18
C VAL A 49 -1.35 5.96 0.68
N ILE A 50 -0.16 5.54 0.23
CA ILE A 50 0.10 5.25 -1.19
C ILE A 50 -0.87 4.18 -1.71
N VAL A 51 -0.99 3.05 -1.00
CA VAL A 51 -1.87 1.94 -1.43
C VAL A 51 -3.35 2.34 -1.36
N GLU A 52 -3.76 3.04 -0.31
CA GLU A 52 -5.14 3.55 -0.18
C GLU A 52 -5.49 4.55 -1.29
N ASN A 53 -4.57 5.45 -1.64
CA ASN A 53 -4.73 6.36 -2.77
C ASN A 53 -4.90 5.59 -4.08
N GLN A 54 -4.08 4.57 -4.34
CA GLN A 54 -4.19 3.73 -5.52
C GLN A 54 -5.55 3.00 -5.60
N ILE A 55 -6.05 2.50 -4.47
CA ILE A 55 -7.38 1.86 -4.40
C ILE A 55 -8.49 2.91 -4.62
N ALA A 56 -8.41 4.07 -3.97
CA ALA A 56 -9.40 5.13 -4.10
C ALA A 56 -9.47 5.72 -5.52
N LEU A 57 -8.34 5.77 -6.22
CA LEU A 57 -8.22 6.18 -7.63
C LEU A 57 -8.58 5.05 -8.61
N ASN A 58 -8.99 3.88 -8.11
CA ASN A 58 -9.35 2.71 -8.91
C ASN A 58 -8.22 2.24 -9.84
N LEU A 59 -6.97 2.25 -9.35
CA LEU A 59 -5.84 1.68 -10.09
C LEU A 59 -6.00 0.16 -10.17
N GLU A 60 -6.43 -0.34 -11.34
CA GLU A 60 -6.93 -1.70 -11.45
C GLU A 60 -5.98 -2.81 -10.98
N PRO A 61 -4.66 -2.82 -11.28
CA PRO A 61 -3.77 -3.86 -10.77
C PRO A 61 -3.79 -3.97 -9.24
N VAL A 62 -3.86 -2.83 -8.55
CA VAL A 62 -3.87 -2.74 -7.09
C VAL A 62 -5.22 -3.19 -6.54
N VAL A 63 -6.32 -2.79 -7.18
CA VAL A 63 -7.67 -3.23 -6.80
C VAL A 63 -7.82 -4.75 -6.97
N ARG A 64 -7.33 -5.31 -8.08
CA ARG A 64 -7.33 -6.77 -8.32
C ARG A 64 -6.45 -7.50 -7.32
N ALA A 65 -5.26 -6.98 -7.01
CA ALA A 65 -4.40 -7.56 -5.99
C ALA A 65 -5.06 -7.55 -4.60
N MET A 66 -5.64 -6.43 -4.19
CA MET A 66 -6.37 -6.31 -2.92
C MET A 66 -7.51 -7.35 -2.82
N HIS A 67 -8.32 -7.50 -3.87
CA HIS A 67 -9.38 -8.51 -3.90
C HIS A 67 -8.83 -9.93 -3.83
N ARG A 68 -7.79 -10.24 -4.62
CA ARG A 68 -7.14 -11.55 -4.66
C ARG A 68 -6.56 -11.94 -3.31
N LEU A 69 -5.77 -11.06 -2.68
CA LEU A 69 -5.13 -11.32 -1.39
C LEU A 69 -6.16 -11.57 -0.28
N ARG A 70 -7.23 -10.78 -0.25
CA ARG A 70 -8.33 -10.99 0.71
C ARG A 70 -9.05 -12.32 0.49
N ASN A 71 -9.31 -12.71 -0.76
CA ASN A 71 -9.90 -14.01 -1.08
C ASN A 71 -8.97 -15.18 -0.74
N GLN A 72 -7.67 -14.94 -0.66
CA GLN A 72 -6.67 -15.91 -0.22
C GLN A 72 -6.49 -15.93 1.31
N GLY A 73 -7.28 -15.17 2.07
CA GLY A 73 -7.34 -15.22 3.52
C GLY A 73 -6.57 -14.11 4.25
N LEU A 74 -5.94 -13.17 3.54
CA LEU A 74 -5.31 -12.03 4.19
C LEU A 74 -6.35 -11.07 4.74
N SER A 75 -6.07 -10.53 5.94
CA SER A 75 -6.81 -9.36 6.41
C SER A 75 -6.57 -8.20 5.43
N ARG A 76 -7.50 -7.24 5.37
CA ARG A 76 -7.29 -6.05 4.53
C ARG A 76 -6.03 -5.29 4.95
N HIS A 77 -5.74 -5.27 6.25
CA HIS A 77 -4.53 -4.65 6.79
C HIS A 77 -3.26 -5.35 6.29
N ASP A 78 -3.21 -6.67 6.32
CA ASP A 78 -2.05 -7.43 5.81
C ASP A 78 -1.95 -7.34 4.28
N ALA A 79 -3.07 -7.25 3.57
CA ALA A 79 -3.07 -7.02 2.14
C ALA A 79 -2.50 -5.64 1.77
N ILE A 80 -2.77 -4.60 2.57
CA ILE A 80 -2.09 -3.30 2.41
C ILE A 80 -0.59 -3.47 2.61
N HIS A 81 -0.15 -4.13 3.70
CA HIS A 81 1.28 -4.35 3.95
C HIS A 81 1.96 -5.10 2.80
N ALA A 82 1.31 -6.14 2.27
CA ALA A 82 1.84 -6.91 1.15
C ALA A 82 1.97 -6.09 -0.14
N ILE A 83 1.01 -5.21 -0.45
CA ILE A 83 1.13 -4.33 -1.62
C ILE A 83 2.18 -3.23 -1.35
N SER A 84 2.24 -2.70 -0.12
CA SER A 84 3.24 -1.71 0.29
C SER A 84 4.67 -2.23 0.21
N SER A 85 4.94 -3.53 0.43
CA SER A 85 6.30 -4.08 0.25
C SER A 85 6.75 -3.99 -1.19
N VAL A 86 5.86 -4.28 -2.15
CA VAL A 86 6.14 -4.12 -3.59
C VAL A 86 6.40 -2.65 -3.95
N VAL A 87 5.66 -1.71 -3.35
CA VAL A 87 5.93 -0.26 -3.53
C VAL A 87 7.33 0.10 -2.99
N ALA A 88 7.68 -0.41 -1.81
CA ALA A 88 8.97 -0.12 -1.18
C ALA A 88 10.16 -0.68 -1.98
N GLU A 89 10.04 -1.91 -2.49
CA GLU A 89 11.05 -2.52 -3.37
C GLU A 89 11.20 -1.75 -4.67
N HIS A 90 10.08 -1.40 -5.31
CA HIS A 90 10.10 -0.62 -6.53
C HIS A 90 10.76 0.76 -6.33
N LEU A 91 10.43 1.46 -5.24
CA LEU A 91 11.06 2.73 -4.89
C LEU A 91 12.56 2.56 -4.61
N PHE A 92 12.94 1.52 -3.88
CA PHE A 92 14.35 1.22 -3.59
C PHE A 92 15.15 0.97 -4.88
N ASP A 93 14.59 0.20 -5.82
CA ASP A 93 15.22 -0.07 -7.10
C ASP A 93 15.39 1.19 -7.95
N ILE A 94 14.39 2.08 -7.98
CA ILE A 94 14.48 3.38 -8.65
C ILE A 94 15.60 4.23 -8.04
N LEU A 95 15.68 4.30 -6.71
CA LEU A 95 16.66 5.15 -6.02
C LEU A 95 18.09 4.59 -6.07
N LYS A 96 18.23 3.26 -6.10
CA LYS A 96 19.54 2.58 -6.14
C LYS A 96 20.11 2.52 -7.55
N THR A 97 19.26 2.42 -8.55
CA THR A 97 19.67 2.19 -9.92
C THR A 97 19.71 3.51 -10.65
N ASP A 98 20.90 3.96 -11.06
CA ASP A 98 21.10 5.15 -11.91
C ASP A 98 20.63 4.93 -13.36
N ARG A 99 19.63 4.05 -13.54
CA ARG A 99 19.03 3.73 -14.82
C ARG A 99 18.02 4.82 -15.13
N ASN A 100 18.26 5.56 -16.20
CA ASN A 100 17.23 6.27 -16.97
C ASN A 100 16.27 5.26 -17.61
N GLU A 101 15.66 4.39 -16.80
CA GLU A 101 14.61 3.50 -17.27
C GLU A 101 13.41 4.35 -17.67
N ASN A 102 12.84 3.97 -18.82
CA ASN A 102 11.65 4.63 -19.34
C ASN A 102 10.51 4.59 -18.30
N PRO A 103 9.87 5.72 -17.94
CA PRO A 103 8.83 5.74 -16.91
C PRO A 103 7.71 4.72 -17.13
N GLU A 104 7.30 4.47 -18.37
CA GLU A 104 6.27 3.47 -18.68
C GLU A 104 6.76 2.03 -18.42
N ALA A 105 8.04 1.75 -18.69
CA ALA A 105 8.62 0.43 -18.42
C ALA A 105 8.75 0.18 -16.91
N SER A 106 9.15 1.22 -16.16
CA SER A 106 9.18 1.20 -14.70
C SER A 106 7.79 0.94 -14.12
N GLN A 107 6.77 1.68 -14.58
CA GLN A 107 5.39 1.50 -14.17
C GLN A 107 4.82 0.12 -14.53
N ALA A 108 5.09 -0.38 -15.74
CA ALA A 108 4.69 -1.72 -16.15
C ALA A 108 5.31 -2.81 -15.26
N SER A 109 6.57 -2.63 -14.85
CA SER A 109 7.27 -3.56 -13.95
C SER A 109 6.63 -3.56 -12.55
N TYR A 110 6.29 -2.38 -12.01
CA TYR A 110 5.53 -2.26 -10.76
C TYR A 110 4.18 -2.96 -10.84
N TYR A 111 3.39 -2.70 -11.90
CA TYR A 111 2.07 -3.34 -12.06
C TYR A 111 2.19 -4.86 -12.18
N ALA A 112 3.17 -5.36 -12.90
CA ALA A 112 3.40 -6.79 -13.02
C ALA A 112 3.79 -7.42 -11.67
N ALA A 113 4.59 -6.73 -10.83
CA ALA A 113 4.92 -7.19 -9.50
C ALA A 113 3.69 -7.25 -8.58
N VAL A 114 2.87 -6.19 -8.55
CA VAL A 114 1.60 -6.17 -7.81
C VAL A 114 0.66 -7.30 -8.24
N GLU A 115 0.61 -7.62 -9.54
CA GLU A 115 -0.24 -8.69 -10.06
C GLU A 115 0.25 -10.11 -9.70
N ARG A 116 1.56 -10.29 -9.54
CA ARG A 116 2.13 -11.59 -9.11
C ARG A 116 1.99 -11.85 -7.62
N LEU A 117 1.67 -10.82 -6.83
CA LEU A 117 1.56 -10.95 -5.38
C LEU A 117 0.42 -11.91 -4.99
N THR A 118 0.73 -12.86 -4.11
CA THR A 118 -0.22 -13.81 -3.52
C THR A 118 -0.01 -13.88 -2.01
N ALA A 119 -1.01 -14.35 -1.26
CA ALA A 119 -0.88 -14.57 0.18
C ALA A 119 0.24 -15.58 0.50
N ALA A 120 0.43 -16.59 -0.36
CA ALA A 120 1.50 -17.57 -0.21
C ALA A 120 2.89 -16.94 -0.36
N HIS A 121 3.09 -16.06 -1.34
CA HIS A 121 4.34 -15.31 -1.50
C HIS A 121 4.58 -14.38 -0.30
N TRP A 122 3.55 -13.62 0.11
CA TRP A 122 3.61 -12.76 1.30
C TRP A 122 4.04 -13.52 2.57
N HIS A 123 3.44 -14.68 2.86
CA HIS A 123 3.80 -15.47 4.05
C HIS A 123 5.22 -16.04 4.01
N LYS A 124 5.81 -16.21 2.82
CA LYS A 124 7.21 -16.65 2.65
C LYS A 124 8.20 -15.49 2.67
N GLY A 125 7.73 -14.24 2.66
CA GLY A 125 8.59 -13.06 2.45
C GLY A 125 9.10 -12.94 1.01
N GLU A 126 8.43 -13.61 0.05
CA GLU A 126 8.69 -13.50 -1.38
C GLU A 126 7.74 -12.41 -1.91
N HIS A 127 8.25 -11.38 -2.58
CA HIS A 127 7.45 -10.30 -3.17
C HIS A 127 7.89 -10.09 -4.63
#